data_AF-A0A401H9D7-F1
#
_entry.id   AF-A0A401H9D7-F1
#
_cell.length_a   1.000
_cell.length_b   1.000
_cell.length_c   1.000
_cell.angle_alpha   90.00
_cell.angle_beta   90.00
_cell.angle_gamma   90.00
#
_symmetry.space_group_name_H-M   'P 1'
#
loop_
_entity.id
_entity.type
_entity.pdbx_description
1 polymer ?
#
loop_
_entity_poly.entity_id
_entity_poly.type
_entity_poly.pdbx_seq_one_letter_code
_entity_poly.pdbx_strand_id
1 'polypeptide(L)' 'MPKKEKIKFFDLVAKKYYETDNYEVEIKETKRGKFRFAKAKSPYTGKIFYRVLGKA' A
#
# COMPACT_ATOMS: atom_id res chain seq x y z
N MET A 1 14.71 9.44 -9.99
CA MET A 1 13.39 8.81 -9.75
C MET A 1 12.64 9.70 -8.77
N PRO A 2 11.44 10.21 -9.10
CA PRO A 2 10.70 11.03 -8.16
C PRO A 2 10.46 10.21 -6.87
N LYS A 3 10.98 10.72 -5.76
CA LYS A 3 10.85 10.10 -4.43
C LYS A 3 9.36 10.11 -4.08
N LYS A 4 8.73 8.94 -4.11
CA LYS A 4 7.36 8.79 -3.59
C LYS A 4 7.40 9.03 -2.09
N GLU A 5 6.35 9.62 -1.53
CA GLU A 5 6.26 9.81 -0.09
C GLU A 5 6.25 8.45 0.62
N LYS A 6 6.92 8.34 1.77
CA LYS A 6 6.86 7.11 2.55
C LYS A 6 5.45 6.93 3.09
N ILE A 7 4.85 5.79 2.78
CA ILE A 7 3.52 5.44 3.25
C ILE A 7 3.65 4.35 4.31
N LYS A 8 2.91 4.50 5.40
CA LYS A 8 2.80 3.50 6.48
C LYS A 8 1.87 2.37 6.09
N PHE A 9 2.36 1.14 6.08
CA PHE A 9 1.59 -0.07 5.89
C PHE A 9 1.49 -0.83 7.22
N PHE A 10 0.50 -1.68 7.33
CA PHE A 10 0.36 -2.60 8.46
C PHE A 10 0.50 -4.03 7.96
N ASP A 11 1.51 -4.72 8.47
CA ASP A 11 1.67 -6.15 8.27
C ASP A 11 0.79 -6.88 9.27
N LEU A 12 -0.32 -7.46 8.80
CA LEU A 12 -1.26 -8.22 9.63
C LEU A 12 -0.63 -9.50 10.23
N VAL A 13 0.41 -10.03 9.58
CA VAL A 13 1.07 -11.28 9.99
C VAL A 13 2.14 -11.00 11.05
N ALA A 14 2.98 -9.99 10.83
CA ALA A 14 3.96 -9.54 11.83
C ALA A 14 3.33 -8.68 12.93
N LYS A 15 2.08 -8.23 12.74
CA LYS A 15 1.37 -7.25 13.59
C LYS A 15 2.18 -5.98 13.82
N LYS A 16 2.91 -5.53 12.79
CA LYS A 16 3.83 -4.39 12.85
C LYS A 16 3.54 -3.42 11.73
N TYR A 17 3.76 -2.14 12.02
CA TYR A 17 3.77 -1.10 11.00
C TYR A 17 5.15 -1.00 10.35
N TYR A 18 5.17 -0.70 9.06
CA TYR A 18 6.39 -0.35 8.33
C TYR A 18 6.10 0.80 7.37
N GLU A 19 7.13 1.59 7.07
CA GLU A 19 7.03 2.70 6.14
C GLU A 19 7.92 2.44 4.93
N THR A 20 7.36 2.64 3.74
CA THR A 20 8.09 2.42 2.49
C THR A 20 7.62 3.40 1.42
N ASP A 21 8.57 3.87 0.63
CA ASP A 21 8.38 4.60 -0.63
C ASP A 21 8.39 3.63 -1.84
N ASN A 22 8.82 2.38 -1.62
CA ASN A 22 8.76 1.30 -2.60
C ASN A 22 7.38 0.62 -2.56
N TYR A 23 6.41 1.28 -3.20
CA TYR A 23 5.06 0.76 -3.42
C TYR A 23 4.57 1.05 -4.84
N GLU A 24 3.73 0.16 -5.33
CA GLU A 24 2.98 0.32 -6.57
C GLU A 24 1.61 0.92 -6.26
N VAL A 25 1.12 1.82 -7.11
CA VAL A 25 -0.25 2.34 -6.99
C VAL A 25 -1.08 1.70 -8.09
N GLU A 26 -2.13 0.98 -7.70
CA GLU A 26 -3.10 0.40 -8.61
C GLU A 26 -4.47 1.06 -8.41
N ILE A 27 -5.19 1.26 -9.50
CA ILE A 27 -6.58 1.73 -9.47
C ILE A 27 -7.47 0.50 -9.59
N LYS A 28 -8.33 0.29 -8.60
CA LYS A 28 -9.35 -0.78 -8.64
C LYS A 28 -10.74 -0.16 -8.69
N GLU A 29 -11.56 -0.71 -9.56
CA GLU A 29 -12.99 -0.39 -9.62
C GLU A 29 -13.73 -1.17 -8.53
N THR A 30 -14.47 -0.45 -7.70
CA THR A 30 -15.30 -1.00 -6.63
C THR A 30 -16.73 -0.54 -6.84
N LYS A 31 -17.69 -1.14 -6.13
CA LYS A 31 -19.10 -0.71 -6.15
C LYS A 31 -19.32 0.77 -5.79
N ARG A 32 -18.34 1.44 -5.15
CA ARG A 32 -18.38 2.86 -4.75
C ARG A 32 -17.59 3.79 -5.68
N GLY A 33 -17.12 3.27 -6.82
CA GLY A 33 -16.28 3.96 -7.79
C GLY A 33 -14.86 3.43 -7.84
N LYS A 34 -13.99 4.14 -8.57
CA LYS A 34 -12.57 3.83 -8.70
C LYS A 34 -11.81 4.28 -7.45
N PHE A 35 -10.95 3.43 -6.92
CA PHE A 35 -10.12 3.71 -5.74
C PHE A 35 -8.66 3.41 -6.05
N ARG A 36 -7.76 4.23 -5.49
CA ARG A 36 -6.32 4.05 -5.55
C ARG A 36 -5.86 3.24 -4.34
N PHE A 37 -5.10 2.19 -4.60
CA PHE A 37 -4.48 1.35 -3.58
C PHE A 37 -2.97 1.38 -3.75
N ALA A 38 -2.26 1.72 -2.68
CA ALA A 38 -0.83 1.48 -2.59
C ALA A 38 -0.59 0.02 -2.21
N LYS A 39 0.29 -0.66 -2.92
CA LYS A 39 0.66 -2.07 -2.76
C LYS A 39 2.15 -2.14 -2.46
N ALA A 40 2.49 -2.70 -1.31
CA ALA A 40 3.89 -2.82 -0.89
C ALA A 40 4.19 -4.20 -0.32
N LYS A 41 5.41 -4.68 -0.55
CA LYS A 41 5.93 -5.88 0.11
C LYS A 41 6.40 -5.52 1.53
N SER A 42 5.99 -6.29 2.52
CA SER A 42 6.46 -6.15 3.89
C SER A 42 7.91 -6.61 4.01
N PRO A 43 8.79 -5.83 4.67
CA PRO A 43 10.14 -6.26 4.98
C PRO A 43 10.18 -7.35 6.07
N TYR A 44 9.09 -7.53 6.82
CA TYR A 44 9.03 -8.50 7.92
C TYR A 44 8.63 -9.90 7.47
N THR A 45 7.67 -9.99 6.55
CA THR A 45 7.07 -11.28 6.14
C THR A 45 7.21 -11.57 4.66
N GLY A 46 7.69 -10.60 3.87
CA GLY A 46 7.77 -10.71 2.42
C GLY A 46 6.40 -10.78 1.73
N LYS A 47 5.29 -10.63 2.47
CA LYS A 47 3.94 -10.62 1.93
C LYS A 47 3.55 -9.24 1.42
N ILE A 48 2.58 -9.20 0.53
CA ILE A 48 2.09 -7.97 -0.06
C ILE A 48 0.92 -7.46 0.77
N PHE A 49 0.96 -6.18 1.13
CA PHE A 49 -0.12 -5.49 1.83
C PHE A 49 -0.58 -4.28 1.04
N TYR A 50 -1.86 -3.95 1.22
CA TYR A 50 -2.53 -2.86 0.55
C TYR A 50 -2.89 -1.74 1.52
N ARG A 51 -2.74 -0.50 1.08
CA ARG A 51 -3.26 0.69 1.75
C ARG A 51 -4.13 1.48 0.80
N VAL A 52 -5.35 1.77 1.22
CA VAL A 52 -6.25 2.65 0.47
C VAL A 52 -5.70 4.07 0.52
N LEU A 53 -5.52 4.70 -0.64
CA LEU A 53 -5.12 6.09 -0.75
C LEU A 53 -6.33 7.02 -0.92
N GLY A 54 -7.45 6.50 -1.42
CA GLY A 54 -8.70 7.23 -1.60
C GLY A 54 -9.36 6.93 -2.93
N LYS A 55 -10.37 7.73 -3.30
CA LYS A 55 -10.97 7.68 -4.63
C LYS A 55 -9.94 8.07 -5.70
N ALA A 56 -10.04 7.43 -6.85
CA ALA A 56 -9.17 7.70 -7.99
C ALA A 56 -9.57 8.95 -8.75
#